data_AF-A0A350UW77-F1
#
_entry.id   AF-A0A350UW77-F1
#
_cell.length_a   1.000
_cell.length_b   1.000
_cell.length_c   1.000
_cell.angle_alpha   90.00
_cell.angle_beta   90.00
_cell.angle_gamma   90.00
#
_symmetry.space_group_name_H-M   'P 1'
#
loop_
_entity.id
_entity.type
_entity.pdbx_description
1 polymer ?
#
loop_
_entity_poly.entity_id
_entity_poly.type
_entity_poly.pdbx_seq_one_letter_code
_entity_poly.pdbx_strand_id
1 'polypeptide(L)'
;AKKKKKDIKITAEENALLDKWEAKKNVKARKKTVKKLRKVFKKKVGYVGSAKCDGSCHDPYYEAWKESPHGGTFDLLKPGERKEAKERVKLDPEKDYTTTPLCLRCHTTGYKQRGGFKPAGSKNKKGKDTATRIDPDEPSLEQVGCEMCHSVAGGSHLRAVMTASKGKFDKGDAEKYGQRWDYANVCTRCHTHPKAPFQPDVHEKYKFDFEERKKKVHPIDKFWNDDNMDQKLETIKKRVKEVSQSEKTPLVIENFKEKDGKLKFKKGTKPYNSKAKTFNYKK
;
A
#
# COMPACT_ATOMS: atom_id res chain seq x y z
N ALA A 1 27.79 -29.75 15.86
CA ALA A 1 28.04 -28.51 16.62
C ALA A 1 26.86 -27.52 16.51
N LYS A 2 26.15 -27.25 17.61
CA LYS A 2 25.12 -26.18 17.64
C LYS A 2 25.82 -24.84 17.48
N LYS A 3 25.65 -24.14 16.35
CA LYS A 3 26.16 -22.76 16.14
C LYS A 3 25.79 -21.91 17.36
N LYS A 4 26.78 -21.53 18.20
CA LYS A 4 26.59 -20.54 19.27
C LYS A 4 25.93 -19.31 18.64
N LYS A 5 24.66 -19.03 18.98
CA LYS A 5 23.97 -17.83 18.52
C LYS A 5 24.77 -16.64 19.05
N LYS A 6 25.53 -15.95 18.18
CA LYS A 6 26.19 -14.69 18.53
C LYS A 6 25.17 -13.79 19.20
N ASP A 7 25.49 -13.32 20.40
CA ASP A 7 24.63 -12.38 21.12
C ASP A 7 24.46 -11.11 20.29
N ILE A 8 23.25 -10.58 20.23
CA ILE A 8 22.92 -9.44 19.38
C ILE A 8 23.21 -8.17 20.17
N LYS A 9 24.24 -7.43 19.76
CA LYS A 9 24.47 -6.06 20.23
C LYS A 9 23.48 -5.12 19.54
N ILE A 10 22.70 -4.41 20.36
CA ILE A 10 21.77 -3.36 19.93
C ILE A 10 22.57 -2.07 19.83
N THR A 11 22.39 -1.30 18.76
CA THR A 11 23.10 -0.01 18.60
C THR A 11 22.46 1.08 19.45
N ALA A 12 23.15 2.21 19.61
CA ALA A 12 22.60 3.36 20.34
C ALA A 12 21.34 3.90 19.65
N GLU A 13 21.35 3.97 18.32
CA GLU A 13 20.22 4.43 17.51
C GLU A 13 19.03 3.48 17.61
N GLU A 14 19.26 2.17 17.60
CA GLU A 14 18.20 1.18 17.78
C GLU A 14 17.59 1.24 19.19
N ASN A 15 18.41 1.49 20.23
CA ASN A 15 17.88 1.71 21.58
C ASN A 15 17.05 2.99 21.65
N ALA A 16 17.58 4.12 21.17
CA ALA A 16 16.88 5.39 21.15
C ALA A 16 15.54 5.31 20.40
N LEU A 17 15.51 4.57 19.28
CA LEU A 17 14.27 4.35 18.52
C LEU A 17 13.26 3.50 19.31
N LEU A 18 13.71 2.43 19.98
CA LEU A 18 12.85 1.62 20.84
C LEU A 18 12.35 2.37 22.08
N ASP A 19 13.16 3.26 22.64
CA ASP A 19 12.77 4.15 23.74
C ASP A 19 11.68 5.11 23.28
N LYS A 20 11.88 5.76 22.13
CA LYS A 20 10.89 6.65 21.51
C LYS A 20 9.56 5.96 21.21
N TRP A 21 9.60 4.68 20.82
CA TRP A 21 8.40 3.87 20.59
C TRP A 21 7.80 3.28 21.86
N GLU A 22 8.33 3.63 23.04
CA GLU A 22 7.92 3.08 24.34
C GLU A 22 7.91 1.54 24.35
N ALA A 23 8.82 0.93 23.60
CA ALA A 23 8.94 -0.52 23.55
C ALA A 23 9.46 -1.06 24.88
N LYS A 24 9.14 -2.33 25.18
CA LYS A 24 9.54 -3.00 26.43
C LYS A 24 11.02 -2.75 26.75
N LYS A 25 11.30 -2.27 27.97
CA LYS A 25 12.66 -1.87 28.41
C LYS A 25 13.59 -3.05 28.68
N ASN A 26 13.06 -4.24 28.94
CA ASN A 26 13.89 -5.40 29.23
C ASN A 26 14.75 -5.83 28.03
N VAL A 27 16.02 -6.13 28.31
CA VAL A 27 17.06 -6.43 27.30
C VAL A 27 16.65 -7.59 26.39
N LYS A 28 16.05 -8.65 26.95
CA LYS A 28 15.64 -9.85 26.18
C LYS A 28 14.57 -9.51 25.13
N ALA A 29 13.56 -8.74 25.49
CA ALA A 29 12.51 -8.30 24.57
C ALA A 29 13.09 -7.39 23.47
N ARG A 30 13.93 -6.41 23.83
CA ARG A 30 14.58 -5.53 22.84
C ARG A 30 15.42 -6.32 21.84
N LYS A 31 16.25 -7.25 22.31
CA LYS A 31 17.05 -8.14 21.44
C LYS A 31 16.15 -8.94 20.48
N LYS A 32 15.00 -9.44 20.95
CA LYS A 32 14.03 -10.16 20.10
C LYS A 32 13.43 -9.23 19.03
N THR A 33 13.02 -8.01 19.40
CA THR A 33 12.46 -7.01 18.48
C THR A 33 13.47 -6.60 17.41
N VAL A 34 14.68 -6.19 17.81
CA VAL A 34 15.77 -5.82 16.89
C VAL A 34 16.10 -6.95 15.93
N LYS A 35 16.20 -8.19 16.43
CA LYS A 35 16.44 -9.37 15.59
C LYS A 35 15.35 -9.54 14.53
N LYS A 36 14.07 -9.36 14.89
CA LYS A 36 12.93 -9.45 13.97
C LYS A 36 13.00 -8.33 12.93
N LEU A 37 13.20 -7.09 13.35
CA LEU A 37 13.32 -5.92 12.46
C LEU A 37 14.48 -6.10 11.47
N ARG A 38 15.70 -6.38 11.95
CA ARG A 38 16.87 -6.63 11.08
C ARG A 38 16.61 -7.76 10.09
N LYS A 39 15.94 -8.84 10.49
CA LYS A 39 15.58 -9.94 9.58
C LYS A 39 14.63 -9.48 8.47
N VAL A 40 13.64 -8.64 8.80
CA VAL A 40 12.70 -8.09 7.82
C VAL A 40 13.40 -7.08 6.90
N PHE A 41 14.15 -6.14 7.45
CA PHE A 41 14.83 -5.08 6.69
C PHE A 41 15.98 -5.57 5.80
N LYS A 42 16.55 -6.75 6.09
CA LYS A 42 17.46 -7.45 5.17
C LYS A 42 16.76 -7.94 3.91
N LYS A 43 15.46 -8.23 3.96
CA LYS A 43 14.68 -8.63 2.79
C LYS A 43 14.31 -7.40 1.98
N LYS A 44 14.22 -7.58 0.67
CA LYS A 44 13.65 -6.55 -0.22
C LYS A 44 12.19 -6.31 0.15
N VAL A 45 11.83 -5.03 0.34
CA VAL A 45 10.46 -4.56 0.56
C VAL A 45 9.54 -5.05 -0.56
N GLY A 46 8.28 -5.26 -0.22
CA GLY A 46 7.23 -5.64 -1.13
C GLY A 46 5.86 -5.51 -0.49
N TYR A 47 4.85 -5.59 -1.35
CA TYR A 47 3.44 -5.56 -0.98
C TYR A 47 3.05 -6.85 -0.25
N VAL A 48 2.06 -6.74 0.63
CA VAL A 48 1.56 -7.84 1.46
C VAL A 48 0.05 -8.05 1.34
N GLY A 49 -0.68 -7.08 0.79
CA GLY A 49 -2.14 -7.08 0.64
C GLY A 49 -2.87 -6.54 1.87
N SER A 50 -4.07 -5.99 1.65
CA SER A 50 -4.90 -5.36 2.69
C SER A 50 -5.22 -6.30 3.84
N ALA A 51 -5.46 -7.59 3.57
CA ALA A 51 -5.71 -8.60 4.60
C ALA A 51 -4.58 -8.74 5.64
N LYS A 52 -3.35 -8.28 5.33
CA LYS A 52 -2.25 -8.26 6.32
C LYS A 52 -2.22 -7.02 7.21
N CYS A 53 -3.04 -6.04 6.90
CA CYS A 53 -3.35 -4.88 7.73
C CYS A 53 -4.51 -5.16 8.70
N ASP A 54 -5.31 -6.20 8.41
CA ASP A 54 -6.51 -6.62 9.14
C ASP A 54 -6.25 -7.45 10.43
N GLY A 55 -7.31 -7.65 11.24
CA GLY A 55 -7.52 -8.74 12.20
C GLY A 55 -6.73 -8.68 13.52
N SER A 56 -5.81 -7.73 13.66
CA SER A 56 -5.01 -7.57 14.89
C SER A 56 -4.50 -6.16 15.16
N CYS A 57 -4.75 -5.22 14.23
CA CYS A 57 -4.21 -3.87 14.30
C CYS A 57 -5.13 -2.79 13.68
N HIS A 58 -5.86 -3.11 12.60
CA HIS A 58 -6.67 -2.14 11.84
C HIS A 58 -7.98 -2.73 11.26
N ASP A 59 -8.68 -3.54 12.04
CA ASP A 59 -9.93 -4.22 11.68
C ASP A 59 -11.03 -3.23 11.18
N PRO A 60 -11.42 -2.18 11.93
CA PRO A 60 -12.39 -1.19 11.45
C PRO A 60 -12.01 -0.50 10.14
N TYR A 61 -10.71 -0.29 9.93
CA TYR A 61 -10.20 0.32 8.71
C TYR A 61 -10.28 -0.64 7.52
N TYR A 62 -10.06 -1.93 7.76
CA TYR A 62 -10.16 -2.96 6.73
C TYR A 62 -11.61 -3.19 6.33
N GLU A 63 -12.53 -3.32 7.28
CA GLU A 63 -13.97 -3.46 7.02
C GLU A 63 -14.52 -2.25 6.25
N ALA A 64 -14.16 -1.03 6.67
CA ALA A 64 -14.53 0.18 5.95
C ALA A 64 -13.96 0.26 4.54
N TRP A 65 -12.76 -0.26 4.34
CA TRP A 65 -12.14 -0.32 3.02
C TRP A 65 -12.84 -1.32 2.11
N LYS A 66 -13.24 -2.50 2.62
CA LYS A 66 -13.97 -3.52 1.83
C LYS A 66 -15.24 -2.95 1.22
N GLU A 67 -15.98 -2.15 1.99
CA GLU A 67 -17.20 -1.51 1.50
C GLU A 67 -16.96 -0.23 0.68
N SER A 68 -15.73 0.26 0.63
CA SER A 68 -15.39 1.41 -0.20
C SER A 68 -15.33 1.03 -1.68
N PRO A 69 -15.45 1.99 -2.62
CA PRO A 69 -15.22 1.72 -4.04
C PRO A 69 -13.84 1.15 -4.36
N HIS A 70 -12.83 1.40 -3.50
CA HIS A 70 -11.48 0.84 -3.66
C HIS A 70 -11.39 -0.64 -3.28
N GLY A 71 -12.27 -1.13 -2.41
CA GLY A 71 -12.38 -2.54 -2.01
C GLY A 71 -13.02 -3.44 -3.07
N GLY A 72 -13.62 -2.87 -4.13
CA GLY A 72 -14.29 -3.61 -5.22
C GLY A 72 -13.80 -3.23 -6.63
N THR A 73 -12.62 -2.64 -6.78
CA THR A 73 -12.13 -2.13 -8.07
C THR A 73 -11.87 -3.20 -9.11
N PHE A 74 -11.48 -4.40 -8.70
CA PHE A 74 -11.17 -5.52 -9.59
C PHE A 74 -12.43 -6.03 -10.28
N ASP A 75 -13.55 -6.07 -9.57
CA ASP A 75 -14.83 -6.53 -10.10
C ASP A 75 -15.28 -5.66 -11.26
N LEU A 76 -15.03 -4.35 -11.21
CA LEU A 76 -15.32 -3.42 -12.30
C LEU A 76 -14.63 -3.77 -13.62
N LEU A 77 -13.59 -4.60 -13.60
CA LEU A 77 -12.85 -5.04 -14.79
C LEU A 77 -13.43 -6.31 -15.42
N LYS A 78 -14.34 -7.01 -14.74
CA LYS A 78 -14.98 -8.22 -15.27
C LYS A 78 -15.91 -7.88 -16.46
N PRO A 79 -16.16 -8.84 -17.37
CA PRO A 79 -17.21 -8.72 -18.39
C PRO A 79 -18.57 -8.35 -17.80
N GLY A 80 -19.35 -7.56 -18.54
CA GLY A 80 -20.71 -7.18 -18.18
C GLY A 80 -20.83 -6.09 -17.10
N GLU A 81 -19.77 -5.84 -16.33
CA GLU A 81 -19.77 -4.85 -15.26
C GLU A 81 -19.72 -3.41 -15.77
N ARG A 82 -20.57 -2.53 -15.22
CA ARG A 82 -20.67 -1.09 -15.56
C ARG A 82 -20.74 -0.80 -17.07
N LYS A 83 -21.60 -1.50 -17.81
CA LYS A 83 -21.74 -1.41 -19.28
C LYS A 83 -21.79 0.03 -19.80
N GLU A 84 -22.74 0.84 -19.32
CA GLU A 84 -22.91 2.23 -19.73
C GLU A 84 -21.65 3.09 -19.51
N ALA A 85 -20.91 2.84 -18.43
CA ALA A 85 -19.69 3.58 -18.15
C ALA A 85 -18.59 3.18 -19.13
N LYS A 86 -18.44 1.89 -19.44
CA LYS A 86 -17.46 1.39 -20.41
C LYS A 86 -17.76 1.91 -21.82
N GLU A 87 -19.03 1.85 -22.25
CA GLU A 87 -19.46 2.38 -23.56
C GLU A 87 -19.15 3.86 -23.72
N ARG A 88 -19.38 4.66 -22.67
CA ARG A 88 -19.09 6.11 -22.67
C ARG A 88 -17.62 6.42 -22.97
N VAL A 89 -16.71 5.53 -22.57
CA VAL A 89 -15.27 5.65 -22.84
C VAL A 89 -14.79 4.74 -23.98
N LYS A 90 -15.72 4.22 -24.80
CA LYS A 90 -15.44 3.35 -25.94
C LYS A 90 -14.69 2.07 -25.56
N LEU A 91 -14.92 1.57 -24.35
CA LEU A 91 -14.50 0.24 -23.92
C LEU A 91 -15.62 -0.75 -24.19
N ASP A 92 -15.25 -1.99 -24.50
CA ASP A 92 -16.18 -3.09 -24.72
C ASP A 92 -16.73 -3.58 -23.36
N PRO A 93 -18.04 -3.49 -23.11
CA PRO A 93 -18.65 -3.96 -21.86
C PRO A 93 -18.37 -5.42 -21.53
N GLU A 94 -18.32 -6.28 -22.55
CA GLU A 94 -18.24 -7.73 -22.43
C GLU A 94 -16.79 -8.23 -22.45
N LYS A 95 -15.82 -7.36 -22.73
CA LYS A 95 -14.41 -7.71 -22.64
C LYS A 95 -13.95 -7.88 -21.20
N ASP A 96 -13.18 -8.95 -20.99
CA ASP A 96 -12.47 -9.18 -19.72
C ASP A 96 -11.21 -8.30 -19.63
N TYR A 97 -11.23 -7.31 -18.73
CA TYR A 97 -10.10 -6.44 -18.44
C TYR A 97 -9.27 -6.88 -17.23
N THR A 98 -9.62 -8.00 -16.57
CA THR A 98 -8.94 -8.51 -15.35
C THR A 98 -7.51 -9.00 -15.58
N THR A 99 -7.08 -9.08 -16.84
CA THR A 99 -5.69 -9.37 -17.24
C THR A 99 -5.03 -8.21 -17.99
N THR A 100 -5.77 -7.13 -18.27
CA THR A 100 -5.30 -6.00 -19.09
C THR A 100 -4.30 -5.14 -18.32
N PRO A 101 -3.01 -5.06 -18.76
CA PRO A 101 -1.96 -4.45 -17.96
C PRO A 101 -2.20 -2.99 -17.55
N LEU A 102 -2.79 -2.17 -18.43
CA LEU A 102 -3.08 -0.76 -18.14
C LEU A 102 -4.20 -0.59 -17.11
N CYS A 103 -5.21 -1.46 -17.12
CA CYS A 103 -6.31 -1.44 -16.16
C CYS A 103 -5.83 -1.85 -14.76
N LEU A 104 -5.09 -2.96 -14.69
CA LEU A 104 -4.62 -3.53 -13.42
C LEU A 104 -3.74 -2.60 -12.60
N ARG A 105 -3.05 -1.67 -13.26
CA ARG A 105 -2.17 -0.74 -12.56
C ARG A 105 -2.94 0.18 -11.61
N CYS A 106 -4.16 0.58 -11.95
CA CYS A 106 -4.99 1.47 -11.14
C CYS A 106 -6.08 0.74 -10.35
N HIS A 107 -6.35 -0.52 -10.65
CA HIS A 107 -7.43 -1.31 -10.05
C HIS A 107 -6.96 -2.42 -9.11
N THR A 108 -5.65 -2.56 -8.89
CA THR A 108 -5.08 -3.59 -8.01
C THR A 108 -3.92 -3.06 -7.18
N THR A 109 -3.49 -3.83 -6.18
CA THR A 109 -2.39 -3.47 -5.29
C THR A 109 -1.04 -3.93 -5.86
N GLY A 110 -0.18 -2.97 -6.16
CA GLY A 110 1.22 -3.24 -6.48
C GLY A 110 1.46 -4.02 -7.78
N TYR A 111 0.57 -3.92 -8.79
CA TYR A 111 0.74 -4.61 -10.08
C TYR A 111 2.14 -4.38 -10.68
N LYS A 112 2.81 -5.47 -11.07
CA LYS A 112 4.21 -5.49 -11.57
C LYS A 112 5.26 -4.96 -10.58
N GLN A 113 4.90 -4.81 -9.32
CA GLN A 113 5.80 -4.50 -8.22
C GLN A 113 6.00 -5.75 -7.35
N ARG A 114 7.04 -5.74 -6.52
CA ARG A 114 7.43 -6.91 -5.74
C ARG A 114 6.36 -7.21 -4.68
N GLY A 115 5.85 -8.44 -4.67
CA GLY A 115 4.82 -8.88 -3.71
C GLY A 115 3.41 -8.43 -4.06
N GLY A 116 3.23 -7.62 -5.11
CA GLY A 116 1.90 -7.15 -5.50
C GLY A 116 1.12 -8.15 -6.34
N PHE A 117 -0.06 -7.71 -6.79
CA PHE A 117 -1.01 -8.49 -7.55
C PHE A 117 -0.42 -9.08 -8.83
N LYS A 118 -0.85 -10.31 -9.11
CA LYS A 118 -0.53 -11.06 -10.32
C LYS A 118 -1.83 -11.60 -10.92
N PRO A 119 -2.19 -11.20 -12.15
CA PRO A 119 -3.40 -11.65 -12.80
C PRO A 119 -3.35 -13.15 -13.12
N ALA A 120 -4.50 -13.70 -13.47
CA ALA A 120 -4.64 -15.06 -13.97
C ALA A 120 -3.61 -15.37 -15.09
N GLY A 121 -3.09 -16.59 -15.11
CA GLY A 121 -2.05 -17.02 -16.06
C GLY A 121 -0.63 -16.55 -15.75
N SER A 122 -0.41 -15.83 -14.64
CA SER A 122 0.93 -15.38 -14.23
C SER A 122 1.84 -16.53 -13.79
N LYS A 123 2.74 -16.97 -14.66
CA LYS A 123 3.72 -18.03 -14.36
C LYS A 123 5.09 -17.50 -13.94
N ASN A 124 5.81 -18.24 -13.11
CA ASN A 124 7.23 -18.00 -12.86
C ASN A 124 8.11 -18.56 -13.99
N LYS A 125 9.44 -18.36 -13.90
CA LYS A 125 10.40 -18.85 -14.90
C LYS A 125 10.38 -20.37 -15.13
N LYS A 126 9.87 -21.13 -14.16
CA LYS A 126 9.74 -22.59 -14.22
C LYS A 126 8.33 -23.03 -14.66
N GLY A 127 7.51 -22.12 -15.17
CA GLY A 127 6.15 -22.40 -15.61
C GLY A 127 5.12 -22.60 -14.50
N LYS A 128 5.52 -22.57 -13.22
CA LYS A 128 4.59 -22.72 -12.08
C LYS A 128 3.66 -21.50 -12.01
N ASP A 129 2.38 -21.75 -11.82
CA ASP A 129 1.40 -20.71 -11.56
C ASP A 129 1.76 -19.91 -10.30
N THR A 130 1.67 -18.61 -10.43
CA THR A 130 1.90 -17.64 -9.37
C THR A 130 0.85 -16.54 -9.37
N ALA A 131 -0.27 -16.71 -10.08
CA ALA A 131 -1.41 -15.83 -9.99
C ALA A 131 -1.82 -15.62 -8.52
N THR A 132 -2.26 -14.41 -8.22
CA THR A 132 -2.80 -14.09 -6.91
C THR A 132 -4.13 -14.83 -6.75
N ARG A 133 -4.28 -15.56 -5.64
CA ARG A 133 -5.57 -16.14 -5.25
C ARG A 133 -6.53 -15.00 -4.93
N ILE A 134 -7.69 -15.00 -5.56
CA ILE A 134 -8.79 -14.08 -5.27
C ILE A 134 -9.63 -14.72 -4.17
N ASP A 135 -9.86 -13.98 -3.10
CA ASP A 135 -10.67 -14.40 -1.96
C ASP A 135 -11.81 -13.38 -1.82
N PRO A 136 -13.06 -13.77 -2.10
CA PRO A 136 -14.19 -12.84 -2.02
C PRO A 136 -14.50 -12.41 -0.59
N ASP A 137 -14.16 -13.24 0.41
CA ASP A 137 -14.45 -12.99 1.82
C ASP A 137 -13.33 -12.18 2.49
N GLU A 138 -12.07 -12.40 2.07
CA GLU A 138 -10.89 -11.70 2.58
C GLU A 138 -10.11 -11.00 1.44
N PRO A 139 -10.67 -9.97 0.78
CA PRO A 139 -10.01 -9.29 -0.33
C PRO A 139 -8.70 -8.64 0.08
N SER A 140 -7.71 -8.64 -0.81
CA SER A 140 -6.32 -8.36 -0.44
C SER A 140 -5.53 -7.61 -1.51
N LEU A 141 -5.00 -8.30 -2.52
CA LEU A 141 -4.07 -7.71 -3.49
C LEU A 141 -4.78 -7.33 -4.79
N GLU A 142 -5.86 -8.02 -5.12
CA GLU A 142 -6.66 -7.84 -6.31
C GLU A 142 -7.38 -6.49 -6.33
N GLN A 143 -7.62 -5.88 -5.17
CA GLN A 143 -8.27 -4.58 -5.05
C GLN A 143 -7.26 -3.42 -4.88
N VAL A 144 -7.72 -2.16 -4.92
CA VAL A 144 -6.90 -0.99 -4.55
C VAL A 144 -6.79 -0.92 -3.03
N GLY A 145 -5.79 -1.59 -2.50
CA GLY A 145 -5.61 -1.81 -1.07
C GLY A 145 -4.89 -0.70 -0.32
N CYS A 146 -4.78 -0.88 1.00
CA CYS A 146 -4.18 0.10 1.93
C CYS A 146 -2.80 0.59 1.44
N GLU A 147 -2.00 -0.33 0.92
CA GLU A 147 -0.63 -0.09 0.47
C GLU A 147 -0.53 0.82 -0.75
N MET A 148 -1.61 0.99 -1.52
CA MET A 148 -1.64 1.89 -2.68
C MET A 148 -1.66 3.37 -2.28
N CYS A 149 -2.16 3.67 -1.08
CA CYS A 149 -2.20 5.01 -0.51
C CYS A 149 -1.14 5.23 0.58
N HIS A 150 -0.97 4.24 1.47
CA HIS A 150 -0.12 4.40 2.65
C HIS A 150 1.34 4.00 2.42
N SER A 151 1.66 3.29 1.33
CA SER A 151 3.03 2.80 1.09
C SER A 151 3.63 3.25 -0.24
N VAL A 152 4.95 3.36 -0.27
CA VAL A 152 5.70 3.71 -1.49
C VAL A 152 6.02 2.47 -2.35
N ALA A 153 6.31 1.34 -1.70
CA ALA A 153 6.79 0.13 -2.37
C ALA A 153 6.26 -1.18 -1.73
N GLY A 154 5.18 -1.07 -0.97
CA GLY A 154 4.60 -2.13 -0.15
C GLY A 154 4.92 -1.97 1.34
N GLY A 155 4.07 -2.56 2.17
CA GLY A 155 3.97 -2.40 3.62
C GLY A 155 4.72 -3.46 4.42
N SER A 156 5.46 -4.39 3.82
CA SER A 156 6.18 -5.43 4.58
C SER A 156 7.20 -4.88 5.59
N HIS A 157 7.87 -3.77 5.29
CA HIS A 157 8.79 -3.11 6.23
C HIS A 157 8.02 -2.26 7.24
N LEU A 158 7.10 -1.44 6.76
CA LEU A 158 6.19 -0.63 7.56
C LEU A 158 5.44 -1.45 8.62
N ARG A 159 4.83 -2.57 8.27
CA ARG A 159 4.12 -3.46 9.21
C ARG A 159 5.03 -3.93 10.34
N ALA A 160 6.30 -4.20 10.04
CA ALA A 160 7.26 -4.59 11.07
C ALA A 160 7.54 -3.44 12.06
N VAL A 161 7.59 -2.20 11.57
CA VAL A 161 7.70 -0.98 12.39
C VAL A 161 6.44 -0.80 13.23
N MET A 162 5.26 -0.86 12.62
CA MET A 162 3.98 -0.72 13.33
C MET A 162 3.84 -1.75 14.45
N THR A 163 4.20 -3.02 14.17
CA THR A 163 4.17 -4.09 15.19
C THR A 163 5.18 -3.82 16.32
N ALA A 164 6.40 -3.39 15.99
CA ALA A 164 7.45 -3.18 16.97
C ALA A 164 7.18 -1.98 17.89
N SER A 165 6.55 -0.95 17.33
CA SER A 165 6.20 0.29 18.02
C SER A 165 4.79 0.29 18.61
N LYS A 166 3.97 -0.73 18.30
CA LYS A 166 2.53 -0.73 18.62
C LYS A 166 1.82 0.55 18.18
N GLY A 167 2.19 1.06 17.00
CA GLY A 167 1.64 2.32 16.51
C GLY A 167 2.13 3.57 17.23
N LYS A 168 3.20 3.53 18.04
CA LYS A 168 3.82 4.68 18.71
C LYS A 168 5.03 5.24 17.95
N PHE A 169 4.92 5.34 16.63
CA PHE A 169 5.92 6.00 15.77
C PHE A 169 5.44 7.40 15.37
N ASP A 170 6.38 8.30 15.08
CA ASP A 170 6.11 9.59 14.43
C ASP A 170 6.14 9.46 12.90
N LYS A 171 5.68 10.48 12.17
CA LYS A 171 5.60 10.41 10.71
C LYS A 171 6.94 10.09 10.06
N GLY A 172 8.03 10.71 10.52
CA GLY A 172 9.38 10.55 9.98
C GLY A 172 9.98 9.16 10.20
N ASP A 173 9.70 8.51 11.33
CA ASP A 173 10.13 7.15 11.60
C ASP A 173 9.52 6.16 10.60
N ALA A 174 8.21 6.24 10.38
CA ALA A 174 7.53 5.35 9.44
C ALA A 174 7.91 5.65 7.98
N GLU A 175 8.18 6.91 7.64
CA GLU A 175 8.56 7.33 6.28
C GLU A 175 9.86 6.66 5.82
N LYS A 176 10.84 6.51 6.73
CA LYS A 176 12.10 5.78 6.47
C LYS A 176 11.87 4.34 5.99
N TYR A 177 10.72 3.75 6.34
CA TYR A 177 10.34 2.38 6.00
C TYR A 177 9.23 2.31 4.95
N GLY A 178 8.95 3.43 4.28
CA GLY A 178 8.11 3.50 3.11
C GLY A 178 6.65 3.82 3.38
N GLN A 179 6.29 4.28 4.58
CA GLN A 179 5.04 5.02 4.76
C GLN A 179 5.09 6.30 3.93
N ARG A 180 3.95 6.72 3.38
CA ARG A 180 3.82 8.06 2.77
C ARG A 180 2.67 8.82 3.41
N TRP A 181 2.79 10.15 3.39
CA TRP A 181 1.85 11.08 4.01
C TRP A 181 1.32 12.13 3.02
N ASP A 182 1.89 12.18 1.81
CA ASP A 182 1.47 13.06 0.70
C ASP A 182 0.19 12.57 0.00
N TYR A 183 -0.91 12.44 0.76
CA TYR A 183 -2.13 11.78 0.28
C TYR A 183 -2.75 12.46 -0.95
N ALA A 184 -2.78 13.79 -1.01
CA ALA A 184 -3.26 14.48 -2.21
C ALA A 184 -2.47 14.07 -3.47
N ASN A 185 -1.14 13.93 -3.33
CA ASN A 185 -0.29 13.49 -4.42
C ASN A 185 -0.49 12.00 -4.76
N VAL A 186 -0.67 11.09 -3.80
CA VAL A 186 -0.89 9.67 -4.13
C VAL A 186 -2.14 9.44 -4.95
N CYS A 187 -3.22 10.17 -4.69
CA CYS A 187 -4.48 9.98 -5.41
C CYS A 187 -4.34 10.27 -6.92
N THR A 188 -3.51 11.24 -7.28
CA THR A 188 -3.23 11.62 -8.69
C THR A 188 -2.57 10.49 -9.50
N ARG A 189 -1.96 9.51 -8.82
CA ARG A 189 -1.36 8.30 -9.43
C ARG A 189 -2.33 7.55 -10.33
N CYS A 190 -3.62 7.60 -10.00
CA CYS A 190 -4.68 6.88 -10.71
C CYS A 190 -5.77 7.84 -11.21
N HIS A 191 -6.29 8.72 -10.35
CA HIS A 191 -7.47 9.54 -10.66
C HIS A 191 -7.24 10.62 -11.72
N THR A 192 -6.00 11.06 -11.89
CA THR A 192 -5.63 12.07 -12.91
C THR A 192 -4.57 11.52 -13.86
N HIS A 193 -4.43 10.20 -13.94
CA HIS A 193 -3.42 9.59 -14.79
C HIS A 193 -3.83 9.74 -16.26
N PRO A 194 -2.99 10.23 -17.18
CA PRO A 194 -3.38 10.50 -18.58
C PRO A 194 -3.82 9.29 -19.40
N LYS A 195 -3.63 8.08 -18.87
CA LYS A 195 -4.07 6.81 -19.49
C LYS A 195 -5.30 6.20 -18.82
N ALA A 196 -5.85 6.83 -17.78
CA ALA A 196 -7.15 6.43 -17.27
C ALA A 196 -8.21 6.91 -18.27
N PRO A 197 -9.16 6.04 -18.68
CA PRO A 197 -10.18 6.39 -19.67
C PRO A 197 -11.29 7.30 -19.11
N PHE A 198 -11.48 7.27 -17.79
CA PHE A 198 -12.50 8.05 -17.10
C PHE A 198 -11.95 9.40 -16.65
N GLN A 199 -12.04 10.39 -17.55
CA GLN A 199 -11.49 11.73 -17.38
C GLN A 199 -12.60 12.81 -17.37
N PRO A 200 -12.32 14.02 -16.88
CA PRO A 200 -13.32 15.09 -16.77
C PRO A 200 -13.92 15.54 -18.11
N ASP A 201 -13.18 15.39 -19.22
CA ASP A 201 -13.62 15.67 -20.59
C ASP A 201 -14.68 14.67 -21.08
N VAL A 202 -14.67 13.44 -20.56
CA VAL A 202 -15.70 12.43 -20.84
C VAL A 202 -16.98 12.72 -20.07
N HIS A 203 -16.86 13.10 -18.80
CA HIS A 203 -18.00 13.45 -17.94
C HIS A 203 -17.53 14.16 -16.67
N GLU A 204 -18.24 15.22 -16.26
CA GLU A 204 -17.86 16.06 -15.12
C GLU A 204 -17.69 15.29 -13.81
N LYS A 205 -18.53 14.27 -13.56
CA LYS A 205 -18.41 13.35 -12.41
C LYS A 205 -17.01 12.72 -12.20
N TYR A 206 -16.16 12.68 -13.23
CA TYR A 206 -14.79 12.17 -13.16
C TYR A 206 -13.76 13.23 -12.74
N LYS A 207 -14.17 14.49 -12.59
CA LYS A 207 -13.37 15.52 -11.93
C LYS A 207 -12.98 15.07 -10.53
N PHE A 208 -11.68 15.07 -10.28
CA PHE A 208 -11.11 14.64 -9.01
C PHE A 208 -10.99 15.82 -8.04
N ASP A 209 -11.64 15.69 -6.89
CA ASP A 209 -11.50 16.59 -5.75
C ASP A 209 -10.95 15.78 -4.56
N PHE A 210 -9.77 16.13 -4.06
CA PHE A 210 -9.15 15.36 -2.98
C PHE A 210 -9.95 15.43 -1.67
N GLU A 211 -10.48 16.60 -1.32
CA GLU A 211 -11.17 16.83 -0.07
C GLU A 211 -12.52 16.12 -0.02
N GLU A 212 -13.22 16.05 -1.14
CA GLU A 212 -14.45 15.27 -1.28
C GLU A 212 -14.17 13.76 -1.28
N ARG A 213 -13.18 13.32 -2.08
CA ARG A 213 -12.96 11.88 -2.31
C ARG A 213 -12.35 11.18 -1.09
N LYS A 214 -11.46 11.85 -0.33
CA LYS A 214 -10.84 11.23 0.86
C LYS A 214 -11.86 10.81 1.92
N LYS A 215 -13.01 11.49 2.00
CA LYS A 215 -14.11 11.15 2.93
C LYS A 215 -14.78 9.81 2.60
N LYS A 216 -14.63 9.31 1.36
CA LYS A 216 -15.27 8.07 0.86
C LYS A 216 -14.36 6.84 0.92
N VAL A 217 -13.09 6.98 1.30
CA VAL A 217 -12.09 5.89 1.22
C VAL A 217 -12.15 4.95 2.43
N HIS A 218 -12.55 5.45 3.59
CA HIS A 218 -12.61 4.69 4.84
C HIS A 218 -13.67 5.30 5.78
N PRO A 219 -14.97 5.03 5.55
CA PRO A 219 -16.07 5.41 6.44
C PRO A 219 -16.08 4.52 7.70
N ILE A 220 -15.05 4.67 8.53
CA ILE A 220 -14.73 3.76 9.64
C ILE A 220 -15.72 3.80 10.79
N ASP A 221 -16.48 4.90 10.93
CA ASP A 221 -17.25 5.16 12.15
C ASP A 221 -18.28 4.07 12.46
N LYS A 222 -18.77 3.37 11.43
CA LYS A 222 -19.76 2.29 11.57
C LYS A 222 -19.18 0.90 11.90
N PHE A 223 -17.86 0.75 11.92
CA PHE A 223 -17.19 -0.54 12.14
C PHE A 223 -16.48 -0.65 13.49
N TRP A 224 -16.55 0.41 14.31
CA TRP A 224 -16.09 0.34 15.69
C TRP A 224 -17.06 -0.48 16.53
N ASN A 225 -16.53 -1.39 17.34
CA ASN A 225 -17.26 -2.20 18.30
C ASN A 225 -16.35 -2.52 19.50
N ASP A 226 -16.91 -3.12 20.55
CA ASP A 226 -16.20 -3.39 21.80
C ASP A 226 -14.92 -4.23 21.62
N ASP A 227 -14.87 -5.09 20.60
CA ASP A 227 -13.72 -5.96 20.32
C ASP A 227 -12.54 -5.25 19.64
N ASN A 228 -12.76 -4.08 19.04
CA ASN A 228 -11.75 -3.38 18.24
C ASN A 228 -11.50 -1.91 18.64
N MET A 229 -12.14 -1.44 19.72
CA MET A 229 -11.95 -0.09 20.24
C MET A 229 -10.48 0.24 20.59
N ASP A 230 -9.69 -0.75 20.99
CA ASP A 230 -8.27 -0.59 21.31
C ASP A 230 -7.38 -0.28 20.09
N GLN A 231 -7.93 -0.46 18.87
CA GLN A 231 -7.24 -0.19 17.61
C GLN A 231 -7.38 1.28 17.17
N LYS A 232 -8.14 2.09 17.92
CA LYS A 232 -8.30 3.52 17.65
C LYS A 232 -6.97 4.24 17.78
N LEU A 233 -6.63 5.03 16.76
CA LEU A 233 -5.34 5.72 16.69
C LEU A 233 -5.28 6.91 17.68
N GLU A 234 -4.93 6.65 18.94
CA GLU A 234 -4.79 7.68 19.98
C GLU A 234 -3.76 8.76 19.59
N THR A 235 -2.70 8.38 18.88
CA THR A 235 -1.62 9.29 18.47
C THR A 235 -1.96 10.19 17.29
N ILE A 236 -3.17 10.09 16.72
CA ILE A 236 -3.57 10.84 15.52
C ILE A 236 -3.47 12.36 15.75
N LYS A 237 -3.92 12.86 16.90
CA LYS A 237 -3.87 14.29 17.25
C LYS A 237 -2.45 14.84 17.28
N LYS A 238 -1.48 14.02 17.71
CA LYS A 238 -0.05 14.37 17.69
C LYS A 238 0.49 14.36 16.26
N ARG A 239 0.21 13.30 15.50
CA ARG A 239 0.69 13.14 14.11
C ARG A 239 0.16 14.21 13.17
N VAL A 240 -1.07 14.68 13.36
CA VAL A 240 -1.64 15.76 12.54
C VAL A 240 -0.84 17.05 12.66
N LYS A 241 -0.18 17.30 13.80
CA LYS A 241 0.69 18.46 14.02
C LYS A 241 2.10 18.28 13.43
N GLU A 242 2.46 17.05 13.06
CA GLU A 242 3.75 16.76 12.43
C GLU A 242 3.65 16.95 10.92
N VAL A 243 4.70 17.52 10.32
CA VAL A 243 4.83 17.62 8.86
C VAL A 243 5.96 16.70 8.42
N SER A 244 5.62 15.67 7.65
CA SER A 244 6.58 14.70 7.12
C SER A 244 7.38 15.24 5.95
N GLN A 245 8.41 14.50 5.52
CA GLN A 245 9.18 14.89 4.34
C GLN A 245 8.33 14.84 3.06
N SER A 246 7.50 13.81 2.87
CA SER A 246 6.61 13.71 1.70
C SER A 246 5.53 14.79 1.68
N GLU A 247 5.04 15.25 2.85
CA GLU A 247 4.13 16.39 2.90
C GLU A 247 4.81 17.70 2.49
N LYS A 248 6.07 17.93 2.89
CA LYS A 248 6.86 19.11 2.46
C LYS A 248 7.23 19.06 0.98
N THR A 249 7.70 17.90 0.55
CA THR A 249 8.17 17.66 -0.82
C THR A 249 7.57 16.34 -1.28
N PRO A 250 6.49 16.35 -2.09
CA PRO A 250 5.80 15.14 -2.50
C PRO A 250 6.71 14.15 -3.22
N LEU A 251 6.39 12.86 -3.12
CA LEU A 251 7.13 11.82 -3.84
C LEU A 251 6.86 11.92 -5.35
N VAL A 252 7.83 11.49 -6.16
CA VAL A 252 7.58 11.31 -7.60
C VAL A 252 6.49 10.25 -7.81
N ILE A 253 5.59 10.47 -8.76
CA ILE A 253 4.59 9.46 -9.11
C ILE A 253 5.14 8.59 -10.24
N GLU A 254 5.07 7.27 -10.04
CA GLU A 254 5.54 6.34 -11.07
C GLU A 254 4.73 6.45 -12.35
N ASN A 255 5.43 6.60 -13.47
CA ASN A 255 4.85 6.58 -14.79
C ASN A 255 5.13 5.24 -15.45
N PHE A 256 4.23 4.80 -16.31
CA PHE A 256 4.29 3.50 -16.96
C PHE A 256 3.96 3.62 -18.44
N LYS A 257 4.42 2.63 -19.20
CA LYS A 257 4.07 2.43 -20.59
C LYS A 257 3.84 0.96 -20.85
N GLU A 258 2.94 0.68 -21.78
CA GLU A 258 2.85 -0.66 -22.33
C GLU A 258 3.95 -0.84 -23.39
N LYS A 259 4.62 -1.98 -23.36
CA LYS A 259 5.59 -2.40 -24.37
C LYS A 259 5.54 -3.92 -24.46
N ASP A 260 5.22 -4.43 -25.66
CA ASP A 260 5.13 -5.88 -25.95
C ASP A 260 4.03 -6.57 -25.10
N GLY A 261 2.84 -5.96 -24.99
CA GLY A 261 1.73 -6.47 -24.17
C GLY A 261 2.01 -6.48 -22.66
N LYS A 262 3.04 -5.73 -22.22
CA LYS A 262 3.49 -5.72 -20.82
C LYS A 262 3.65 -4.30 -20.31
N LEU A 263 3.17 -4.06 -19.10
CA LEU A 263 3.42 -2.80 -18.40
C LEU A 263 4.88 -2.73 -17.93
N LYS A 264 5.57 -1.65 -18.32
CA LYS A 264 6.94 -1.29 -17.92
C LYS A 264 6.94 0.10 -17.29
N PHE A 265 7.59 0.24 -16.14
CA PHE A 265 7.79 1.55 -15.50
C PHE A 265 8.81 2.37 -16.28
N LYS A 266 8.55 3.67 -16.46
CA LYS A 266 9.50 4.60 -17.06
C LYS A 266 10.70 4.77 -16.10
N LYS A 267 11.92 4.74 -16.66
CA LYS A 267 13.16 4.90 -15.88
C LYS A 267 13.12 6.25 -15.14
N GLY A 268 13.59 6.27 -13.90
CA GLY A 268 13.65 7.48 -13.07
C GLY A 268 12.32 7.91 -12.43
N THR A 269 11.19 7.26 -12.75
CA THR A 269 9.88 7.69 -12.22
C THR A 269 9.45 6.97 -10.95
N LYS A 270 10.17 5.94 -10.51
CA LYS A 270 9.77 5.19 -9.30
C LYS A 270 10.02 6.03 -8.04
N PRO A 271 9.06 6.10 -7.10
CA PRO A 271 9.25 6.83 -5.84
C PRO A 271 10.24 6.17 -4.88
N TYR A 272 10.53 4.87 -5.05
CA TYR A 272 11.50 4.15 -4.23
C TYR A 272 12.60 3.50 -5.09
N ASN A 273 13.85 3.80 -4.76
CA ASN A 273 15.02 3.16 -5.34
C ASN A 273 15.44 1.98 -4.46
N SER A 274 15.10 0.76 -4.86
CA SER A 274 15.43 -0.43 -4.09
C SER A 274 16.94 -0.76 -4.01
N LYS A 275 17.76 -0.20 -4.91
CA LYS A 275 19.22 -0.42 -4.89
C LYS A 275 19.88 0.50 -3.86
N ALA A 276 19.58 1.79 -3.93
CA ALA A 276 20.09 2.79 -2.99
C ALA A 276 19.34 2.78 -1.63
N LYS A 277 18.16 2.16 -1.58
CA LYS A 277 17.22 2.20 -0.45
C LYS A 277 16.81 3.63 -0.06
N THR A 278 16.57 4.45 -1.08
CA THR A 278 16.20 5.86 -0.92
C THR A 278 14.85 6.16 -1.58
N PHE A 279 14.22 7.25 -1.13
CA PHE A 279 13.00 7.79 -1.70
C PHE A 279 13.31 8.92 -2.68
N ASN A 280 12.57 8.97 -3.78
CA ASN A 280 12.71 10.01 -4.80
C ASN A 280 11.57 11.02 -4.62
N TYR A 281 11.92 12.23 -4.21
CA TYR A 281 11.00 13.34 -4.08
C TYR A 281 10.95 14.17 -5.36
N LYS A 282 9.86 14.89 -5.60
CA LYS A 282 9.76 15.87 -6.67
C LYS A 282 10.83 16.95 -6.46
N LYS A 283 11.42 17.41 -7.56
CA LYS A 283 12.33 18.55 -7.56
C LYS A 283 11.54 19.84 -7.58
#